data_AF-A0A8T6WI27-F1
#
_entry.id   AF-A0A8T6WI27-F1
#
_cell.length_a   1.000
_cell.length_b   1.000
_cell.length_c   1.000
_cell.angle_alpha   90.00
_cell.angle_beta   90.00
_cell.angle_gamma   90.00
#
_symmetry.space_group_name_H-M   'P 1'
#
loop_
_entity.id
_entity.type
_entity.pdbx_description
1 polymer ?
#
loop_
_entity_poly.entity_id
_entity_poly.type
_entity_poly.pdbx_seq_one_letter_code
_entity_poly.pdbx_strand_id
1 'polypeptide(L)'
;MVSHDLEEERLRKEIEEHQADRVLLQLPEGLKSEAPYLASITEEAGATALVSADPCYGACDLALPEAESLGVDLIIHYGHTQILKQHRIPTVYMEARAKVDVEDAVMKAIPLLKNWELIGLVTTVQHIHRLEATKDTLSRAGKRVIVGDTGRPKYAGQVLGCDFSNAKSVSQDVEAFLFLGGGRFHATGVTLATGKPTVIADPYQKTAFTTYSEAKNILKRRWAAISEARKAGRFGVLIGLKSGQKKVTEAVELKEKLEKVGKRATLLAIREIAPEALMQFPLIEAFVNTACPRVSLNDAKNFLKPVITSREALLVLQEMTWEELCREGWFES
;
A
#
# COMPACT_ATOMS: atom_id res chain seq x y z
N MET A 1 -7.13 -6.84 -25.48
CA MET A 1 -6.01 -7.74 -25.17
C MET A 1 -5.62 -7.46 -23.73
N VAL A 2 -5.74 -8.44 -22.83
CA VAL A 2 -5.57 -8.24 -21.39
C VAL A 2 -4.13 -7.82 -21.09
N SER A 3 -3.94 -6.70 -20.38
CA SER A 3 -2.62 -6.13 -20.06
C SER A 3 -1.86 -6.89 -18.97
N HIS A 4 -2.52 -7.84 -18.33
CA HIS A 4 -2.03 -8.66 -17.23
C HIS A 4 -2.20 -10.15 -17.54
N ASP A 5 -1.44 -10.98 -16.83
CA ASP A 5 -1.64 -12.42 -16.76
C ASP A 5 -2.66 -12.75 -15.67
N LEU A 6 -3.88 -13.15 -16.04
CA LEU A 6 -4.97 -13.40 -15.08
C LEU A 6 -4.98 -14.84 -14.55
N GLU A 7 -4.03 -15.67 -14.99
CA GLU A 7 -3.85 -17.04 -14.48
C GLU A 7 -5.13 -17.89 -14.61
N GLU A 8 -5.82 -17.82 -15.77
CA GLU A 8 -7.15 -18.42 -15.99
C GLU A 8 -7.19 -19.92 -15.72
N GLU A 9 -6.18 -20.67 -16.16
CA GLU A 9 -6.07 -22.11 -15.91
C GLU A 9 -5.88 -22.42 -14.42
N ARG A 10 -5.14 -21.57 -13.71
CA ARG A 10 -4.95 -21.70 -12.27
C ARG A 10 -6.25 -21.39 -11.53
N LEU A 11 -7.02 -20.38 -11.97
CA LEU A 11 -8.34 -20.09 -11.42
C LEU A 11 -9.25 -21.33 -11.46
N ARG A 12 -9.37 -21.99 -12.62
CA ARG A 12 -10.17 -23.22 -12.77
C ARG A 12 -9.69 -24.31 -11.81
N LYS A 13 -8.38 -24.55 -11.79
CA LYS A 13 -7.76 -25.56 -10.94
C LYS A 13 -8.02 -25.33 -9.45
N GLU A 14 -7.87 -24.09 -8.99
CA GLU A 14 -8.04 -23.77 -7.57
C GLU A 14 -9.52 -23.91 -7.13
N ILE A 15 -10.47 -23.62 -8.02
CA ILE A 15 -11.90 -23.87 -7.78
C ILE A 15 -12.17 -25.38 -7.60
N GLU A 16 -11.62 -26.20 -8.50
CA GLU A 16 -11.76 -27.66 -8.46
C GLU A 16 -11.11 -28.26 -7.20
N GLU A 17 -9.86 -27.87 -6.90
CA GLU A 17 -9.11 -28.38 -5.74
C GLU A 17 -9.79 -28.05 -4.40
N HIS A 18 -10.46 -26.90 -4.31
CA HIS A 18 -11.20 -26.51 -3.11
C HIS A 18 -12.64 -27.04 -3.09
N GLN A 19 -13.11 -27.67 -4.18
CA GLN A 19 -14.50 -28.14 -4.33
C GLN A 19 -15.51 -27.03 -3.99
N ALA A 20 -15.22 -25.80 -4.43
CA ALA A 20 -15.99 -24.62 -4.03
C ALA A 20 -17.27 -24.48 -4.85
N ASP A 21 -18.44 -24.41 -4.19
CA ASP A 21 -19.73 -24.20 -4.85
C ASP A 21 -20.01 -22.71 -5.09
N ARG A 22 -19.53 -21.82 -4.20
CA ARG A 22 -19.62 -20.36 -4.32
C ARG A 22 -18.27 -19.71 -4.16
N VAL A 23 -17.89 -18.92 -5.16
CA VAL A 23 -16.58 -18.28 -5.24
C VAL A 23 -16.75 -16.76 -5.29
N LEU A 24 -16.10 -16.04 -4.38
CA LEU A 24 -16.04 -14.58 -4.40
C LEU A 24 -14.78 -14.11 -5.11
N LEU A 25 -14.95 -13.44 -6.24
CA LEU A 25 -13.90 -12.73 -6.96
C LEU A 25 -13.73 -11.33 -6.37
N GLN A 26 -12.54 -11.04 -5.83
CA GLN A 26 -12.19 -9.73 -5.31
C GLN A 26 -11.02 -9.13 -6.10
N LEU A 27 -11.23 -7.96 -6.71
CA LEU A 27 -10.27 -7.33 -7.60
C LEU A 27 -10.05 -5.86 -7.22
N PRO A 28 -8.81 -5.34 -7.33
CA PRO A 28 -8.56 -3.90 -7.23
C PRO A 28 -9.23 -3.15 -8.39
N GLU A 29 -9.45 -1.85 -8.21
CA GLU A 29 -10.12 -0.98 -9.20
C GLU A 29 -9.56 -1.14 -10.63
N GLY A 30 -8.23 -1.22 -10.77
CA GLY A 30 -7.57 -1.35 -12.07
C GLY A 30 -7.80 -2.68 -12.80
N LEU A 31 -8.40 -3.68 -12.15
CA LEU A 31 -8.71 -4.99 -12.72
C LEU A 31 -10.22 -5.31 -12.71
N LYS A 32 -11.08 -4.45 -12.13
CA LYS A 32 -12.52 -4.72 -12.05
C LYS A 32 -13.22 -4.83 -13.41
N SER A 33 -12.67 -4.23 -14.47
CA SER A 33 -13.16 -4.42 -15.84
C SER A 33 -13.12 -5.87 -16.31
N GLU A 34 -12.19 -6.66 -15.78
CA GLU A 34 -12.02 -8.07 -16.10
C GLU A 34 -12.93 -8.97 -15.26
N ALA A 35 -13.61 -8.43 -14.23
CA ALA A 35 -14.40 -9.22 -13.30
C ALA A 35 -15.54 -10.03 -13.96
N PRO A 36 -16.30 -9.48 -14.94
CA PRO A 36 -17.32 -10.27 -15.64
C PRO A 36 -16.73 -11.45 -16.44
N TYR A 37 -15.54 -11.28 -17.01
CA TYR A 37 -14.84 -12.35 -17.74
C TYR A 37 -14.34 -13.45 -16.79
N LEU A 38 -13.76 -13.07 -15.65
CA LEU A 38 -13.33 -14.04 -14.65
C LEU A 38 -14.51 -14.76 -13.98
N ALA A 39 -15.66 -14.08 -13.86
CA ALA A 39 -16.90 -14.69 -13.40
C ALA A 39 -17.37 -15.78 -14.37
N SER A 40 -17.33 -15.55 -15.69
CA SER A 40 -17.72 -16.58 -16.65
C SER A 40 -16.80 -17.81 -16.59
N ILE A 41 -15.50 -17.62 -16.39
CA ILE A 41 -14.55 -18.75 -16.21
C ILE A 41 -14.86 -19.53 -14.94
N THR A 42 -15.21 -18.83 -13.86
CA THR A 42 -15.59 -19.44 -12.57
C THR A 42 -16.87 -20.28 -12.72
N GLU A 43 -17.87 -19.77 -13.45
CA GLU A 43 -19.12 -20.47 -13.74
C GLU A 43 -18.90 -21.70 -14.64
N GLU A 44 -18.05 -21.58 -15.67
CA GLU A 44 -17.64 -22.70 -16.51
C GLU A 44 -16.91 -23.80 -15.72
N ALA A 45 -16.21 -23.44 -14.63
CA ALA A 45 -15.58 -24.39 -13.71
C ALA A 45 -16.58 -25.04 -12.74
N GLY A 46 -17.87 -24.71 -12.81
CA GLY A 46 -18.94 -25.33 -12.03
C GLY A 46 -19.31 -24.61 -10.73
N ALA A 47 -18.71 -23.45 -10.45
CA ALA A 47 -18.96 -22.68 -9.23
C ALA A 47 -19.83 -21.43 -9.51
N THR A 48 -20.69 -21.06 -8.56
CA THR A 48 -21.42 -19.78 -8.61
C THR A 48 -20.45 -18.63 -8.37
N ALA A 49 -20.29 -17.76 -9.35
CA ALA A 49 -19.41 -16.60 -9.26
C ALA A 49 -20.11 -15.41 -8.60
N LEU A 50 -19.48 -14.85 -7.56
CA LEU A 50 -19.86 -13.58 -6.95
C LEU A 50 -18.73 -12.58 -7.16
N VAL A 51 -19.04 -11.37 -7.62
CA VAL A 51 -18.03 -10.32 -7.78
C VAL A 51 -18.17 -9.30 -6.65
N SER A 52 -17.08 -9.07 -5.92
CA SER A 52 -17.01 -7.99 -4.93
C SER A 52 -16.96 -6.63 -5.65
N ALA A 53 -18.06 -5.87 -5.55
CA ALA A 53 -18.18 -4.56 -6.17
C ALA A 53 -17.55 -3.43 -5.32
N ASP A 54 -17.40 -3.65 -4.01
CA ASP A 54 -16.78 -2.70 -3.08
C ASP A 54 -15.32 -2.39 -3.44
N PRO A 55 -14.79 -1.22 -3.04
CA PRO A 55 -13.38 -0.92 -3.21
C PRO A 55 -12.48 -2.01 -2.62
N CYS A 56 -11.39 -2.31 -3.33
CA CYS A 56 -10.34 -3.20 -2.87
C CYS A 56 -8.99 -2.53 -3.06
N TYR A 57 -8.36 -2.14 -1.95
CA TYR A 57 -7.09 -1.39 -1.96
C TYR A 57 -5.85 -2.26 -1.84
N GLY A 58 -6.01 -3.53 -1.46
CA GLY A 58 -4.89 -4.42 -1.16
C GLY A 58 -5.28 -5.70 -0.46
N ALA A 59 -4.31 -6.59 -0.26
CA ALA A 59 -4.47 -7.80 0.56
C ALA A 59 -4.82 -7.52 2.04
N CYS A 60 -4.70 -6.26 2.49
CA CYS A 60 -5.16 -5.79 3.80
C CYS A 60 -6.68 -5.52 3.88
N ASP A 61 -7.40 -5.71 2.77
CA ASP A 61 -8.82 -5.38 2.62
C ASP A 61 -9.61 -6.57 2.05
N LEU A 62 -9.32 -7.78 2.52
CA LEU A 62 -10.11 -8.94 2.14
C LEU A 62 -11.57 -8.78 2.59
N ALA A 63 -12.50 -9.09 1.67
CA ALA A 63 -13.94 -9.06 1.88
C ALA A 63 -14.46 -10.24 2.73
N LEU A 64 -13.78 -10.54 3.85
CA LEU A 64 -14.09 -11.69 4.70
C LEU A 64 -15.50 -11.63 5.32
N PRO A 65 -15.95 -10.49 5.90
CA PRO A 65 -17.30 -10.42 6.46
C PRO A 65 -18.38 -10.58 5.39
N GLU A 66 -18.15 -10.03 4.21
CA GLU A 66 -19.07 -10.14 3.08
C GLU A 66 -19.13 -11.58 2.56
N ALA A 67 -17.98 -12.23 2.42
CA ALA A 67 -17.87 -13.63 2.04
C ALA A 67 -18.57 -14.56 3.05
N GLU A 68 -18.40 -14.32 4.36
CA GLU A 68 -19.09 -15.09 5.42
C GLU A 68 -20.60 -14.91 5.33
N SER A 69 -21.08 -13.67 5.15
CA SER A 69 -22.51 -13.37 5.03
C SER A 69 -23.16 -13.97 3.78
N LEU A 70 -22.40 -14.17 2.70
CA LEU A 70 -22.88 -14.75 1.44
C LEU A 70 -22.72 -16.28 1.39
N GLY A 71 -22.13 -16.88 2.42
CA GLY A 71 -21.81 -18.31 2.45
C GLY A 71 -20.87 -18.69 1.30
N VAL A 72 -19.80 -17.92 1.13
CA VAL A 72 -18.74 -18.16 0.13
C VAL A 72 -17.77 -19.22 0.66
N ASP A 73 -17.42 -20.17 -0.20
CA ASP A 73 -16.50 -21.26 0.12
C ASP A 73 -15.04 -20.89 -0.17
N LEU A 74 -14.82 -20.02 -1.16
CA LEU A 74 -13.50 -19.62 -1.63
C LEU A 74 -13.47 -18.16 -2.09
N ILE A 75 -12.46 -17.41 -1.65
CA ILE A 75 -12.15 -16.08 -2.19
C ILE A 75 -10.99 -16.19 -3.17
N ILE A 76 -11.17 -15.67 -4.38
CA ILE A 76 -10.06 -15.44 -5.32
C ILE A 76 -9.73 -13.94 -5.30
N HIS A 77 -8.57 -13.61 -4.76
CA HIS A 77 -8.12 -12.23 -4.59
C HIS A 77 -7.02 -11.88 -5.60
N TYR A 78 -7.30 -10.94 -6.49
CA TYR A 78 -6.40 -10.53 -7.57
C TYR A 78 -5.49 -9.35 -7.22
N GLY A 79 -4.32 -9.30 -7.85
CA GLY A 79 -3.43 -8.13 -7.91
C GLY A 79 -2.50 -7.93 -6.71
N HIS A 80 -2.55 -8.80 -5.71
CA HIS A 80 -1.77 -8.65 -4.47
C HIS A 80 -1.15 -9.97 -4.02
N THR A 81 -0.04 -9.88 -3.30
CA THR A 81 0.53 -11.02 -2.57
C THR A 81 -0.16 -11.19 -1.23
N GLN A 82 -0.21 -12.42 -0.73
CA GLN A 82 -0.72 -12.72 0.61
C GLN A 82 0.04 -11.92 1.69
N ILE A 83 -0.71 -11.26 2.57
CA ILE A 83 -0.18 -10.57 3.76
C ILE A 83 -0.71 -11.24 5.05
N LEU A 84 -1.94 -11.75 5.00
CA LEU A 84 -2.62 -12.33 6.14
C LEU A 84 -2.50 -13.86 6.06
N LYS A 85 -2.07 -14.49 7.17
CA LYS A 85 -1.73 -15.93 7.20
C LYS A 85 -2.93 -16.85 7.51
N GLN A 86 -4.00 -16.33 8.09
CA GLN A 86 -5.14 -17.13 8.53
C GLN A 86 -6.45 -16.46 8.19
N HIS A 87 -7.33 -17.22 7.55
CA HIS A 87 -8.67 -16.81 7.17
C HIS A 87 -9.65 -17.91 7.55
N ARG A 88 -10.85 -17.52 7.99
CA ARG A 88 -11.96 -18.48 8.18
C ARG A 88 -12.44 -19.06 6.86
N ILE A 89 -12.24 -18.33 5.77
CA ILE A 89 -12.63 -18.70 4.40
C ILE A 89 -11.34 -18.87 3.60
N PRO A 90 -11.13 -20.02 2.95
CA PRO A 90 -10.02 -20.23 2.01
C PRO A 90 -9.88 -19.04 1.05
N THR A 91 -8.65 -18.56 0.87
CA THR A 91 -8.37 -17.40 0.02
C THR A 91 -7.15 -17.69 -0.84
N VAL A 92 -7.34 -17.66 -2.16
CA VAL A 92 -6.27 -17.83 -3.15
C VAL A 92 -5.90 -16.47 -3.71
N TYR A 93 -4.60 -16.18 -3.71
CA TYR A 93 -4.06 -14.94 -4.25
C TYR A 93 -3.55 -15.15 -5.68
N MET A 94 -4.08 -14.36 -6.61
CA MET A 94 -3.67 -14.28 -8.01
C MET A 94 -2.91 -12.98 -8.23
N GLU A 95 -1.67 -13.03 -8.71
CA GLU A 95 -0.78 -11.86 -8.65
C GLU A 95 -1.03 -10.85 -9.76
N ALA A 96 -1.70 -11.26 -10.84
CA ALA A 96 -2.00 -10.43 -12.00
C ALA A 96 -0.76 -9.72 -12.55
N ARG A 97 0.28 -10.48 -12.88
CA ARG A 97 1.57 -9.93 -13.35
C ARG A 97 1.39 -9.19 -14.67
N ALA A 98 1.96 -7.99 -14.78
CA ALA A 98 1.80 -7.14 -15.95
C ALA A 98 2.63 -7.69 -17.14
N LYS A 99 2.02 -7.74 -18.33
CA LYS A 99 2.69 -8.23 -19.55
C LYS A 99 3.50 -7.15 -20.28
N VAL A 100 3.46 -5.92 -19.77
CA VAL A 100 4.11 -4.74 -20.38
C VAL A 100 5.64 -4.88 -20.43
N ASP A 101 6.23 -4.44 -21.53
CA ASP A 101 7.68 -4.31 -21.64
C ASP A 101 8.20 -3.14 -20.79
N VAL A 102 9.37 -3.33 -20.17
CA VAL A 102 9.93 -2.37 -19.21
C VAL A 102 11.20 -1.68 -19.71
N GLU A 103 11.79 -2.17 -20.81
CA GLU A 103 13.14 -1.79 -21.22
C GLU A 103 13.26 -0.30 -21.54
N ASP A 104 12.34 0.26 -22.34
CA ASP A 104 12.36 1.67 -22.71
C ASP A 104 12.25 2.62 -21.50
N ALA A 105 11.42 2.25 -20.51
CA ALA A 105 11.28 3.04 -19.28
C ALA A 105 12.54 2.99 -18.41
N VAL A 106 13.17 1.82 -18.29
CA VAL A 106 14.43 1.64 -17.56
C VAL A 106 15.56 2.41 -18.24
N MET A 107 15.65 2.35 -19.58
CA MET A 107 16.65 3.10 -20.36
C MET A 107 16.53 4.61 -20.16
N LYS A 108 15.30 5.13 -20.11
CA LYS A 108 15.04 6.55 -19.82
C LYS A 108 15.35 6.93 -18.37
N ALA A 109 15.36 5.99 -17.44
CA ALA A 109 15.72 6.25 -16.04
C ALA A 109 17.24 6.37 -15.83
N ILE A 110 18.06 5.69 -16.65
CA ILE A 110 19.53 5.70 -16.51
C ILE A 110 20.13 7.11 -16.50
N PRO A 111 19.78 8.04 -17.43
CA PRO A 111 20.27 9.42 -17.39
C PRO A 111 19.93 10.18 -16.10
N LEU A 112 18.79 9.87 -15.47
CA LEU A 112 18.37 10.47 -14.21
C LEU A 112 19.17 9.92 -13.02
N LEU A 113 19.71 8.71 -13.16
CA LEU A 113 20.57 8.05 -12.18
C LEU A 113 22.06 8.34 -12.38
N LYS A 114 22.44 9.23 -13.29
CA LYS A 114 23.84 9.46 -13.69
C LYS A 114 24.78 9.83 -12.52
N ASN A 115 24.26 10.46 -11.47
CA ASN A 115 25.05 10.94 -10.33
C ASN A 115 25.30 9.88 -9.24
N TRP A 116 24.76 8.67 -9.38
CA TRP A 116 24.83 7.62 -8.37
C TRP A 116 25.29 6.31 -8.99
N GLU A 117 26.17 5.58 -8.33
CA GLU A 117 26.67 4.28 -8.79
C GLU A 117 25.92 3.12 -8.12
N LEU A 118 25.62 3.24 -6.82
CA LEU A 118 24.96 2.22 -6.01
C LEU A 118 23.45 2.47 -5.97
N ILE A 119 22.69 1.63 -6.67
CA ILE A 119 21.24 1.80 -6.85
C ILE A 119 20.48 0.68 -6.15
N GLY A 120 19.56 1.05 -5.26
CA GLY A 120 18.55 0.14 -4.73
C GLY A 120 17.46 -0.09 -5.77
N LEU A 121 17.09 -1.34 -6.04
CA LEU A 121 16.04 -1.66 -7.00
C LEU A 121 14.81 -2.24 -6.30
N VAL A 122 13.66 -1.60 -6.53
CA VAL A 122 12.37 -1.98 -5.93
C VAL A 122 11.22 -1.90 -6.93
N THR A 123 10.14 -2.64 -6.67
CA THR A 123 8.95 -2.71 -7.54
C THR A 123 7.71 -3.15 -6.74
N THR A 124 6.53 -3.13 -7.36
CA THR A 124 5.35 -3.86 -6.89
C THR A 124 5.29 -5.27 -7.46
N VAL A 125 4.37 -6.11 -6.94
CA VAL A 125 4.15 -7.49 -7.40
C VAL A 125 3.91 -7.58 -8.92
N GLN A 126 3.24 -6.59 -9.52
CA GLN A 126 2.90 -6.59 -10.94
C GLN A 126 4.12 -6.69 -11.86
N HIS A 127 5.27 -6.12 -11.47
CA HIS A 127 6.51 -6.17 -12.26
C HIS A 127 7.63 -6.98 -11.60
N ILE A 128 7.34 -7.74 -10.54
CA ILE A 128 8.38 -8.48 -9.79
C ILE A 128 9.16 -9.47 -10.68
N HIS A 129 8.48 -10.06 -11.67
CA HIS A 129 9.07 -10.97 -12.66
C HIS A 129 10.02 -10.28 -13.65
N ARG A 130 10.09 -8.94 -13.67
CA ARG A 130 11.02 -8.14 -14.49
C ARG A 130 12.19 -7.56 -13.69
N LEU A 131 12.29 -7.87 -12.39
CA LEU A 131 13.29 -7.29 -11.51
C LEU A 131 14.72 -7.67 -11.93
N GLU A 132 14.96 -8.94 -12.24
CA GLU A 132 16.30 -9.40 -12.64
C GLU A 132 16.72 -8.82 -14.00
N ALA A 133 15.81 -8.80 -14.99
CA ALA A 133 16.08 -8.16 -16.28
C ALA A 133 16.39 -6.66 -16.13
N THR A 134 15.69 -5.97 -15.22
CA THR A 134 15.94 -4.55 -14.92
C THR A 134 17.30 -4.34 -14.27
N LYS A 135 17.66 -5.21 -13.32
CA LYS A 135 18.97 -5.23 -12.67
C LYS A 135 20.10 -5.44 -13.67
N ASP A 136 19.93 -6.35 -14.63
CA ASP A 136 20.90 -6.58 -15.70
C ASP A 136 21.10 -5.33 -16.57
N THR A 137 20.01 -4.68 -16.99
CA THR A 137 20.07 -3.46 -17.81
C THR A 137 20.80 -2.34 -17.08
N LEU A 138 20.52 -2.13 -15.79
CA LEU A 138 21.25 -1.17 -14.96
C LEU A 138 22.74 -1.53 -14.81
N SER A 139 23.04 -2.82 -14.65
CA SER A 139 24.42 -3.31 -14.51
C SER A 139 25.24 -3.10 -15.78
N ARG A 140 24.66 -3.36 -16.96
CA ARG A 140 25.28 -3.05 -18.26
C ARG A 140 25.51 -1.55 -18.46
N ALA A 141 24.70 -0.70 -17.83
CA ALA A 141 24.87 0.74 -17.79
C ALA A 141 25.88 1.22 -16.72
N GLY A 142 26.63 0.30 -16.11
CA GLY A 142 27.69 0.60 -15.14
C GLY A 142 27.19 0.87 -13.72
N LYS A 143 25.95 0.51 -13.38
CA LYS A 143 25.42 0.65 -12.01
C LYS A 143 25.65 -0.61 -11.19
N ARG A 144 25.94 -0.46 -9.90
CA ARG A 144 25.90 -1.55 -8.93
C ARG A 144 24.52 -1.58 -8.30
N VAL A 145 23.80 -2.68 -8.47
CA VAL A 145 22.39 -2.78 -8.07
C VAL A 145 22.24 -3.69 -6.86
N ILE A 146 21.54 -3.20 -5.84
CA ILE A 146 21.22 -3.96 -4.62
C ILE A 146 19.70 -4.13 -4.53
N VAL A 147 19.25 -5.35 -4.28
CA VAL A 147 17.85 -5.69 -4.05
C VAL A 147 17.73 -6.19 -2.62
N GLY A 148 16.95 -5.49 -1.80
CA GLY A 148 16.73 -5.89 -0.41
C GLY A 148 15.70 -7.00 -0.29
N ASP A 149 15.95 -7.91 0.64
CA ASP A 149 15.02 -8.98 1.00
C ASP A 149 14.98 -9.16 2.52
N THR A 150 13.82 -8.91 3.10
CA THR A 150 13.55 -9.07 4.53
C THR A 150 12.68 -10.28 4.82
N GLY A 151 12.17 -10.95 3.78
CA GLY A 151 11.16 -12.01 3.90
C GLY A 151 9.78 -11.53 4.40
N ARG A 152 9.56 -10.22 4.59
CA ARG A 152 8.26 -9.66 5.00
C ARG A 152 7.29 -9.56 3.82
N PRO A 153 7.52 -8.71 2.79
CA PRO A 153 6.91 -8.92 1.50
C PRO A 153 7.30 -10.30 0.94
N LYS A 154 6.43 -10.88 0.10
CA LYS A 154 6.62 -12.23 -0.45
C LYS A 154 7.90 -12.35 -1.30
N TYR A 155 8.32 -11.27 -1.95
CA TYR A 155 9.47 -11.27 -2.86
C TYR A 155 10.51 -10.21 -2.51
N ALA A 156 11.77 -10.51 -2.76
CA ALA A 156 12.88 -9.55 -2.74
C ALA A 156 12.58 -8.33 -3.64
N GLY A 157 12.89 -7.13 -3.17
CA GLY A 157 12.63 -5.87 -3.90
C GLY A 157 11.16 -5.46 -3.98
N GLN A 158 10.22 -6.30 -3.54
CA GLN A 158 8.81 -5.92 -3.48
C GLN A 158 8.60 -4.85 -2.40
N VAL A 159 7.87 -3.79 -2.75
CA VAL A 159 7.33 -2.80 -1.81
C VAL A 159 5.80 -2.76 -1.90
N LEU A 160 5.17 -2.38 -0.79
CA LEU A 160 3.73 -2.18 -0.68
C LEU A 160 3.43 -0.71 -0.38
N GLY A 161 2.15 -0.35 -0.36
CA GLY A 161 1.74 1.00 0.06
C GLY A 161 2.12 1.33 1.49
N CYS A 162 2.17 0.32 2.37
CA CYS A 162 2.41 0.45 3.81
C CYS A 162 3.66 -0.29 4.30
N ASP A 163 4.36 -1.05 3.46
CA ASP A 163 5.57 -1.79 3.84
C ASP A 163 6.70 -1.50 2.83
N PHE A 164 7.75 -0.88 3.35
CA PHE A 164 8.97 -0.52 2.62
C PHE A 164 10.21 -1.19 3.22
N SER A 165 10.03 -2.27 3.99
CA SER A 165 11.11 -2.98 4.70
C SER A 165 12.25 -3.41 3.76
N ASN A 166 11.93 -3.96 2.59
CA ASN A 166 12.92 -4.31 1.55
C ASN A 166 13.72 -3.11 1.04
N ALA A 167 13.12 -1.91 0.95
CA ALA A 167 13.86 -0.71 0.59
C ALA A 167 14.72 -0.21 1.76
N LYS A 168 14.15 -0.20 2.97
CA LYS A 168 14.85 0.24 4.19
C LYS A 168 16.08 -0.61 4.50
N SER A 169 16.00 -1.93 4.30
CA SER A 169 17.08 -2.87 4.66
C SER A 169 18.39 -2.62 3.91
N VAL A 170 18.34 -2.01 2.73
CA VAL A 170 19.51 -1.69 1.90
C VAL A 170 19.78 -0.19 1.80
N SER A 171 19.00 0.64 2.50
CA SER A 171 19.05 2.10 2.37
C SER A 171 20.38 2.72 2.76
N GLN A 172 21.16 2.08 3.63
CA GLN A 172 22.49 2.55 4.03
C GLN A 172 23.57 2.19 2.99
N ASP A 173 23.34 1.16 2.19
CA ASP A 173 24.30 0.64 1.21
C ASP A 173 24.09 1.22 -0.20
N VAL A 174 23.01 1.97 -0.40
CA VAL A 174 22.64 2.58 -1.70
C VAL A 174 22.58 4.09 -1.62
N GLU A 175 22.82 4.75 -2.75
CA GLU A 175 22.82 6.20 -2.89
C GLU A 175 21.47 6.74 -3.37
N ALA A 176 20.79 5.95 -4.22
CA ALA A 176 19.46 6.25 -4.75
C ALA A 176 18.69 4.95 -5.01
N PHE A 177 17.37 5.08 -5.24
CA PHE A 177 16.52 3.97 -5.66
C PHE A 177 16.01 4.15 -7.08
N LEU A 178 15.93 3.05 -7.82
CA LEU A 178 15.02 2.92 -8.96
C LEU A 178 13.78 2.16 -8.50
N PHE A 179 12.61 2.75 -8.69
CA PHE A 179 11.32 2.08 -8.59
C PHE A 179 10.83 1.74 -9.99
N LEU A 180 10.59 0.46 -10.26
CA LEU A 180 9.95 -0.01 -11.49
C LEU A 180 8.44 -0.11 -11.28
N GLY A 181 7.68 0.63 -12.08
CA GLY A 181 6.23 0.52 -12.11
C GLY A 181 5.51 1.83 -12.35
N GLY A 182 4.20 1.72 -12.52
CA GLY A 182 3.33 2.85 -12.82
C GLY A 182 3.07 3.77 -11.62
N GLY A 183 2.93 5.06 -11.91
CA GLY A 183 2.46 6.07 -10.95
C GLY A 183 3.46 6.48 -9.88
N ARG A 184 3.07 7.47 -9.05
CA ARG A 184 3.95 8.11 -8.05
C ARG A 184 3.85 7.52 -6.65
N PHE A 185 2.81 6.73 -6.39
CA PHE A 185 2.38 6.37 -5.04
C PHE A 185 3.44 5.57 -4.25
N HIS A 186 3.94 4.47 -4.81
CA HIS A 186 4.90 3.60 -4.12
C HIS A 186 6.29 4.23 -4.06
N ALA A 187 6.79 4.77 -5.18
CA ALA A 187 8.09 5.43 -5.23
C ALA A 187 8.21 6.63 -4.28
N THR A 188 7.15 7.43 -4.12
CA THR A 188 7.14 8.51 -3.12
C THR A 188 7.23 7.95 -1.70
N GLY A 189 6.60 6.80 -1.44
CA GLY A 189 6.73 6.08 -0.19
C GLY A 189 8.15 5.59 0.07
N VAL A 190 8.85 5.09 -0.96
CA VAL A 190 10.28 4.72 -0.88
C VAL A 190 11.12 5.93 -0.47
N THR A 191 10.92 7.09 -1.11
CA THR A 191 11.62 8.33 -0.75
C THR A 191 11.35 8.74 0.70
N LEU A 192 10.09 8.69 1.15
CA LEU A 192 9.71 9.05 2.53
C LEU A 192 10.24 8.04 3.56
N ALA A 193 10.34 6.77 3.20
CA ALA A 193 10.77 5.69 4.10
C ALA A 193 12.29 5.59 4.24
N THR A 194 13.04 6.00 3.21
CA THR A 194 14.50 5.83 3.15
C THR A 194 15.27 7.15 3.22
N GLY A 195 14.60 8.28 2.93
CA GLY A 195 15.24 9.58 2.75
C GLY A 195 16.11 9.69 1.50
N LYS A 196 16.17 8.65 0.66
CA LYS A 196 17.03 8.59 -0.52
C LYS A 196 16.31 9.09 -1.78
N PRO A 197 17.02 9.72 -2.74
CA PRO A 197 16.47 10.03 -4.05
C PRO A 197 15.85 8.78 -4.69
N THR A 198 14.67 8.92 -5.30
CA THR A 198 14.00 7.82 -6.01
C THR A 198 13.62 8.27 -7.41
N VAL A 199 14.03 7.47 -8.40
CA VAL A 199 13.62 7.59 -9.80
C VAL A 199 12.57 6.53 -10.08
N ILE A 200 11.53 6.91 -10.82
CA ILE A 200 10.51 6.00 -11.34
C ILE A 200 10.88 5.65 -12.78
N ALA A 201 10.82 4.37 -13.13
CA ALA A 201 10.69 3.90 -14.50
C ALA A 201 9.25 3.43 -14.70
N ASP A 202 8.45 4.20 -15.45
CA ASP A 202 7.03 3.90 -15.69
C ASP A 202 6.89 3.17 -17.05
N PRO A 203 6.63 1.84 -17.04
CA PRO A 203 6.56 1.04 -18.27
C PRO A 203 5.27 1.30 -19.07
N TYR A 204 4.22 1.84 -18.44
CA TYR A 204 2.95 2.13 -19.11
C TYR A 204 3.05 3.42 -19.92
N GLN A 205 3.63 4.46 -19.32
CA GLN A 205 3.86 5.75 -19.98
C GLN A 205 5.13 5.78 -20.80
N LYS A 206 6.02 4.79 -20.63
CA LYS A 206 7.35 4.75 -21.23
C LYS A 206 8.16 6.01 -20.89
N THR A 207 8.11 6.42 -19.64
CA THR A 207 8.83 7.61 -19.14
C THR A 207 9.60 7.29 -17.86
N ALA A 208 10.49 8.20 -17.49
CA ALA A 208 11.13 8.17 -16.19
C ALA A 208 11.16 9.58 -15.57
N PHE A 209 11.00 9.64 -14.25
CA PHE A 209 10.95 10.92 -13.53
C PHE A 209 11.25 10.72 -12.04
N THR A 210 11.53 11.80 -11.31
CA THR A 210 11.84 11.76 -9.87
C THR A 210 10.59 12.02 -9.02
N THR A 211 10.66 11.64 -7.74
CA THR A 211 9.61 11.83 -6.71
C THR A 211 9.93 12.92 -5.69
N TYR A 212 11.02 13.68 -5.88
CA TYR A 212 11.54 14.59 -4.87
C TYR A 212 10.55 15.73 -4.53
N SER A 213 9.91 16.31 -5.54
CA SER A 213 8.93 17.39 -5.33
C SER A 213 7.68 16.89 -4.60
N GLU A 214 7.21 15.68 -4.92
CA GLU A 214 6.08 15.04 -4.25
C GLU A 214 6.40 14.75 -2.78
N ALA A 215 7.53 14.11 -2.49
CA ALA A 215 7.94 13.82 -1.12
C ALA A 215 8.06 15.10 -0.29
N LYS A 216 8.71 16.14 -0.82
CA LYS A 216 8.83 17.45 -0.16
C LYS A 216 7.47 18.08 0.11
N ASN A 217 6.53 17.99 -0.82
CA ASN A 217 5.18 18.52 -0.64
C ASN A 217 4.40 17.74 0.42
N ILE A 218 4.54 16.42 0.47
CA ILE A 218 3.96 15.59 1.54
C ILE A 218 4.52 16.01 2.89
N LEU A 219 5.85 16.10 3.06
CA LEU A 219 6.48 16.48 4.32
C LEU A 219 5.97 17.85 4.82
N LYS A 220 5.87 18.85 3.93
CA LYS A 220 5.32 20.17 4.28
C LYS A 220 3.87 20.09 4.78
N ARG A 221 3.03 19.34 4.06
CA ARG A 221 1.62 19.14 4.45
C ARG A 221 1.51 18.39 5.77
N ARG A 222 2.37 17.41 6.00
CA ARG A 222 2.41 16.65 7.25
C ARG A 222 2.78 17.53 8.43
N TRP A 223 3.82 18.35 8.28
CA TRP A 223 4.19 19.33 9.30
C TRP A 223 3.03 20.29 9.64
N ALA A 224 2.34 20.80 8.61
CA ALA A 224 1.18 21.66 8.81
C ALA A 224 0.04 20.94 9.55
N ALA A 225 -0.31 19.72 9.14
CA ALA A 225 -1.36 18.92 9.78
C ALA A 225 -1.05 18.60 11.25
N ILE A 226 0.21 18.26 11.56
CA ILE A 226 0.67 18.02 12.94
C ILE A 226 0.59 19.31 13.76
N SER A 227 1.00 20.44 13.17
CA SER A 227 0.96 21.75 13.84
C SER A 227 -0.47 22.18 14.16
N GLU A 228 -1.44 21.93 13.27
CA GLU A 228 -2.85 22.16 13.56
C GLU A 228 -3.39 21.16 14.59
N ALA A 229 -3.04 19.88 14.48
CA ALA A 229 -3.47 18.87 15.45
C ALA A 229 -2.98 19.17 16.89
N ARG A 230 -1.79 19.76 17.07
CA ARG A 230 -1.30 20.18 18.40
C ARG A 230 -2.25 21.14 19.13
N LYS A 231 -2.95 22.00 18.37
CA LYS A 231 -3.90 22.99 18.91
C LYS A 231 -5.23 22.36 19.32
N ALA A 232 -5.59 21.19 18.78
CA ALA A 232 -6.85 20.53 19.06
C ALA A 232 -6.93 20.09 20.54
N GLY A 233 -8.08 20.31 21.17
CA GLY A 233 -8.46 19.77 22.47
C GLY A 233 -9.26 18.47 22.37
N ARG A 234 -9.92 18.20 21.23
CA ARG A 234 -10.76 17.01 21.02
C ARG A 234 -10.30 16.19 19.82
N PHE A 235 -10.01 14.91 20.06
CA PHE A 235 -9.52 13.97 19.08
C PHE A 235 -10.51 12.83 18.80
N GLY A 236 -10.60 12.42 17.54
CA GLY A 236 -11.13 11.11 17.14
C GLY A 236 -9.99 10.16 16.84
N VAL A 237 -9.92 9.01 17.50
CA VAL A 237 -8.93 7.97 17.21
C VAL A 237 -9.61 6.89 16.39
N LEU A 238 -9.23 6.78 15.12
CA LEU A 238 -9.86 5.91 14.13
C LEU A 238 -9.32 4.49 14.25
N ILE A 239 -10.22 3.51 14.32
CA ILE A 239 -9.95 2.07 14.28
C ILE A 239 -10.44 1.55 12.93
N GLY A 240 -9.53 1.05 12.10
CA GLY A 240 -9.87 0.46 10.82
C GLY A 240 -10.64 -0.86 10.97
N LEU A 241 -11.71 -1.06 10.21
CA LEU A 241 -12.47 -2.32 10.23
C LEU A 241 -11.97 -3.34 9.19
N LYS A 242 -11.19 -2.90 8.20
CA LYS A 242 -10.59 -3.76 7.16
C LYS A 242 -9.63 -4.78 7.79
N SER A 243 -9.59 -5.98 7.21
CA SER A 243 -8.97 -7.18 7.82
C SER A 243 -7.50 -7.01 8.23
N GLY A 244 -6.71 -6.31 7.42
CA GLY A 244 -5.30 -6.01 7.71
C GLY A 244 -5.03 -4.63 8.30
N GLN A 245 -6.06 -3.87 8.71
CA GLN A 245 -5.92 -2.50 9.22
C GLN A 245 -6.52 -2.30 10.62
N LYS A 246 -6.91 -3.39 11.29
CA LYS A 246 -7.63 -3.36 12.56
C LYS A 246 -6.68 -3.32 13.76
N LYS A 247 -6.17 -2.13 14.07
CA LYS A 247 -5.21 -1.91 15.16
C LYS A 247 -5.87 -1.40 16.44
N VAL A 248 -6.70 -2.24 17.07
CA VAL A 248 -7.49 -1.86 18.25
C VAL A 248 -6.59 -1.47 19.43
N THR A 249 -5.57 -2.28 19.73
CA THR A 249 -4.66 -2.05 20.87
C THR A 249 -3.95 -0.70 20.75
N GLU A 250 -3.36 -0.42 19.58
CA GLU A 250 -2.67 0.86 19.32
C GLU A 250 -3.62 2.05 19.46
N ALA A 251 -4.86 1.94 18.96
CA ALA A 251 -5.85 3.00 19.09
C ALA A 251 -6.25 3.26 20.56
N VAL A 252 -6.42 2.22 21.36
CA VAL A 252 -6.71 2.34 22.81
C VAL A 252 -5.54 3.02 23.53
N GLU A 253 -4.31 2.58 23.28
CA GLU A 253 -3.10 3.17 23.87
C GLU A 253 -2.95 4.65 23.51
N LEU A 254 -3.18 5.02 22.25
CA LEU A 254 -3.13 6.42 21.80
C LEU A 254 -4.21 7.28 22.45
N LYS A 255 -5.43 6.74 22.62
CA LYS A 255 -6.49 7.42 23.38
C LYS A 255 -6.03 7.70 24.81
N GLU A 256 -5.48 6.71 25.51
CA GLU A 256 -5.00 6.89 26.89
C GLU A 256 -3.89 7.93 26.99
N LYS A 257 -2.94 7.91 26.05
CA LYS A 257 -1.86 8.91 25.99
C LYS A 257 -2.39 10.33 25.77
N LEU A 258 -3.34 10.51 24.85
CA LEU A 258 -3.99 11.80 24.61
C LEU A 258 -4.72 12.31 25.86
N GLU A 259 -5.42 11.43 26.59
CA GLU A 259 -6.13 11.80 27.81
C GLU A 259 -5.21 12.16 28.97
N LYS A 260 -4.05 11.49 29.10
CA LYS A 260 -3.02 11.83 30.09
C LYS A 260 -2.47 13.25 29.94
N VAL A 261 -2.41 13.77 28.72
CA VAL A 261 -1.96 15.15 28.43
C VAL A 261 -3.13 16.15 28.34
N GLY A 262 -4.30 15.79 28.88
CA GLY A 262 -5.45 16.68 29.03
C GLY A 262 -6.30 16.88 27.78
N LYS A 263 -6.10 16.07 26.72
CA LYS A 263 -6.99 16.07 25.54
C LYS A 263 -8.19 15.17 25.79
N ARG A 264 -9.30 15.41 25.09
CA ARG A 264 -10.44 14.47 25.05
C ARG A 264 -10.32 13.60 23.82
N ALA A 265 -10.40 12.28 23.96
CA ALA A 265 -10.25 11.37 22.84
C ALA A 265 -11.43 10.38 22.75
N THR A 266 -11.99 10.19 21.55
CA THR A 266 -13.08 9.24 21.28
C THR A 266 -12.60 8.20 20.27
N LEU A 267 -12.77 6.91 20.58
CA LEU A 267 -12.51 5.83 19.62
C LEU A 267 -13.64 5.77 18.58
N LEU A 268 -13.29 5.71 17.30
CA LEU A 268 -14.22 5.63 16.19
C LEU A 268 -13.87 4.42 15.31
N ALA A 269 -14.72 3.40 15.29
CA ALA A 269 -14.57 2.28 14.38
C ALA A 269 -15.12 2.62 13.00
N ILE A 270 -14.33 2.43 11.94
CA ILE A 270 -14.69 2.86 10.60
C ILE A 270 -14.10 1.92 9.54
N ARG A 271 -14.91 1.57 8.52
CA ARG A 271 -14.44 0.75 7.39
C ARG A 271 -13.79 1.60 6.31
N GLU A 272 -14.49 2.63 5.85
CA GLU A 272 -13.98 3.56 4.84
C GLU A 272 -13.69 4.93 5.46
N ILE A 273 -12.43 5.36 5.42
CA ILE A 273 -12.03 6.64 5.99
C ILE A 273 -12.22 7.70 4.90
N ALA A 274 -13.45 8.19 4.79
CA ALA A 274 -13.85 9.19 3.81
C ALA A 274 -14.11 10.56 4.48
N PRO A 275 -13.89 11.69 3.79
CA PRO A 275 -14.20 13.02 4.31
C PRO A 275 -15.64 13.15 4.81
N GLU A 276 -16.60 12.60 4.08
CA GLU A 276 -18.04 12.69 4.36
C GLU A 276 -18.40 12.00 5.68
N ALA A 277 -17.74 10.89 5.98
CA ALA A 277 -17.91 10.17 7.23
C ALA A 277 -17.32 10.94 8.43
N LEU A 278 -16.10 11.48 8.28
CA LEU A 278 -15.45 12.23 9.36
C LEU A 278 -16.14 13.59 9.63
N MET A 279 -16.77 14.19 8.63
CA MET A 279 -17.54 15.44 8.78
C MET A 279 -18.77 15.29 9.70
N GLN A 280 -19.27 14.07 9.92
CA GLN A 280 -20.38 13.81 10.85
C GLN A 280 -20.01 13.99 12.33
N PHE A 281 -18.73 14.27 12.63
CA PHE A 281 -18.24 14.52 13.98
C PHE A 281 -17.78 15.98 14.15
N PRO A 282 -18.70 16.95 14.24
CA PRO A 282 -18.37 18.38 14.26
C PRO A 282 -17.53 18.76 15.49
N LEU A 283 -17.74 18.10 16.63
CA LEU A 283 -17.03 18.37 17.89
C LEU A 283 -15.60 17.83 17.94
N ILE A 284 -15.20 16.94 17.02
CA ILE A 284 -13.81 16.47 16.93
C ILE A 284 -13.01 17.46 16.11
N GLU A 285 -11.86 17.88 16.60
CA GLU A 285 -11.04 18.92 15.97
C GLU A 285 -9.87 18.33 15.16
N ALA A 286 -9.39 17.15 15.53
CA ALA A 286 -8.34 16.40 14.84
C ALA A 286 -8.59 14.89 14.91
N PHE A 287 -8.09 14.15 13.93
CA PHE A 287 -8.20 12.69 13.89
C PHE A 287 -6.84 12.02 13.91
N VAL A 288 -6.70 10.94 14.69
CA VAL A 288 -5.56 10.03 14.67
C VAL A 288 -5.97 8.77 13.91
N ASN A 289 -5.27 8.46 12.84
CA ASN A 289 -5.53 7.31 11.98
C ASN A 289 -4.58 6.15 12.36
N THR A 290 -5.16 5.05 12.84
CA THR A 290 -4.44 3.78 13.11
C THR A 290 -4.65 2.72 12.02
N ALA A 291 -5.40 3.04 10.97
CA ALA A 291 -5.67 2.14 9.85
C ALA A 291 -4.60 2.30 8.74
N CYS A 292 -4.99 2.38 7.47
CA CYS A 292 -4.06 2.61 6.37
C CYS A 292 -3.36 3.98 6.50
N PRO A 293 -2.02 4.04 6.64
CA PRO A 293 -1.31 5.32 6.78
C PRO A 293 -1.40 6.19 5.53
N ARG A 294 -1.72 5.59 4.37
CA ARG A 294 -1.79 6.30 3.08
C ARG A 294 -2.98 7.24 2.99
N VAL A 295 -4.04 7.01 3.75
CA VAL A 295 -5.16 7.97 3.88
C VAL A 295 -4.65 9.29 4.47
N SER A 296 -3.86 9.22 5.54
CA SER A 296 -3.29 10.41 6.18
C SER A 296 -2.19 11.06 5.33
N LEU A 297 -1.50 10.33 4.45
CA LEU A 297 -0.41 10.89 3.66
C LEU A 297 -0.87 11.46 2.31
N ASN A 298 -1.63 10.68 1.54
CA ASN A 298 -1.99 10.98 0.15
C ASN A 298 -3.31 11.74 0.05
N ASP A 299 -4.30 11.34 0.86
CA ASP A 299 -5.65 11.87 0.79
C ASP A 299 -5.89 13.00 1.78
N ALA A 300 -4.86 13.39 2.54
CA ALA A 300 -4.87 14.47 3.53
C ALA A 300 -5.57 15.75 3.04
N LYS A 301 -5.35 16.10 1.76
CA LYS A 301 -5.90 17.30 1.12
C LYS A 301 -7.43 17.27 0.98
N ASN A 302 -8.06 16.10 1.07
CA ASN A 302 -9.49 15.91 0.94
C ASN A 302 -10.21 16.11 2.29
N PHE A 303 -9.48 16.17 3.41
CA PHE A 303 -10.05 16.33 4.74
C PHE A 303 -9.98 17.78 5.20
N LEU A 304 -11.09 18.29 5.75
CA LEU A 304 -11.17 19.66 6.31
C LEU A 304 -10.45 19.78 7.65
N LYS A 305 -10.33 18.68 8.39
CA LYS A 305 -9.70 18.60 9.71
C LYS A 305 -8.42 17.76 9.60
N PRO A 306 -7.38 18.04 10.40
CA PRO A 306 -6.14 17.28 10.33
C PRO A 306 -6.39 15.81 10.66
N VAL A 307 -6.04 14.94 9.70
CA VAL A 307 -5.95 13.49 9.89
C VAL A 307 -4.46 13.15 9.95
N ILE A 308 -3.98 12.82 11.14
CA ILE A 308 -2.58 12.47 11.40
C ILE A 308 -2.42 10.96 11.57
N THR A 309 -1.24 10.42 11.27
CA THR A 309 -0.92 9.00 11.55
C THR A 309 -0.71 8.77 13.05
N SER A 310 -0.68 7.51 13.48
CA SER A 310 -0.31 7.16 14.87
C SER A 310 1.07 7.68 15.26
N ARG A 311 2.07 7.51 14.39
CA ARG A 311 3.43 8.04 14.61
C ARG A 311 3.45 9.56 14.71
N GLU A 312 2.66 10.26 13.89
CA GLU A 312 2.51 11.71 13.97
C GLU A 312 1.84 12.18 15.26
N ALA A 313 0.94 11.36 15.84
CA ALA A 313 0.35 11.65 17.15
C ALA A 313 1.40 11.64 18.27
N LEU A 314 2.47 10.84 18.15
CA LEU A 314 3.59 10.87 19.11
C LEU A 314 4.29 12.24 19.14
N LEU A 315 4.32 13.00 18.03
CA LEU A 315 4.84 14.38 18.01
C LEU A 315 3.88 15.38 18.67
N VAL A 316 2.58 15.08 18.71
CA VAL A 316 1.58 15.85 19.46
C VAL A 316 1.75 15.59 20.96
N LEU A 317 2.06 14.34 21.31
CA LEU A 317 2.31 13.87 22.68
C LEU A 317 3.71 14.22 23.22
N GLN A 318 4.60 14.76 22.37
CA GLN A 318 6.01 15.03 22.68
C GLN A 318 6.84 13.77 23.03
N GLU A 319 6.43 12.62 22.52
CA GLU A 319 7.14 11.33 22.65
C GLU A 319 8.06 11.04 21.46
N MET A 320 7.99 11.86 20.40
CA MET A 320 8.81 11.73 19.20
C MET A 320 9.11 13.13 18.63
N THR A 321 10.29 13.29 18.04
CA THR A 321 10.69 14.50 17.31
C THR A 321 10.39 14.38 15.80
N TRP A 322 10.43 15.52 15.10
CA TRP A 322 10.29 15.53 13.65
C TRP A 322 11.44 14.84 12.93
N GLU A 323 12.65 14.99 13.46
CA GLU A 323 13.88 14.42 12.94
C GLU A 323 13.88 12.89 13.09
N GLU A 324 13.40 12.38 14.23
CA GLU A 324 13.17 10.94 14.43
C GLU A 324 12.14 10.40 13.44
N LEU A 325 10.99 11.07 13.28
CA LEU A 325 9.97 10.63 12.33
C LEU A 325 10.50 10.62 10.88
N CYS A 326 11.25 11.64 10.47
CA CYS A 326 11.86 11.70 9.15
C CYS A 326 12.89 10.58 8.92
N ARG A 327 13.61 10.17 9.96
CA ARG A 327 14.63 9.13 9.90
C ARG A 327 14.05 7.73 9.94
N GLU A 328 13.06 7.49 10.80
CA GLU A 328 12.43 6.18 10.97
C GLU A 328 11.30 5.94 9.96
N GLY A 329 10.71 7.00 9.41
CA GLY A 329 9.62 6.98 8.44
C GLY A 329 8.22 6.85 9.06
N TRP A 330 7.20 7.06 8.23
CA TRP A 330 5.78 7.00 8.61
C TRP A 330 5.18 5.59 8.63
N PHE A 331 5.89 4.65 8.02
CA PHE A 331 5.43 3.28 7.84
C PHE A 331 6.11 2.42 8.91
N GLU A 332 5.28 1.71 9.67
CA GLU A 332 5.78 0.70 10.61
C GLU A 332 6.65 -0.31 9.88
N SER A 333 7.76 -0.63 10.54
CA SER A 333 8.73 -1.62 10.12
C SER A 333 8.68 -2.83 11.03
#